data_AF-A0A952LCI0-F1
#
_entry.id   AF-A0A952LCI0-F1
#
_cell.length_a   1.000
_cell.length_b   1.000
_cell.length_c   1.000
_cell.angle_alpha   90.00
_cell.angle_beta   90.00
_cell.angle_gamma   90.00
#
_symmetry.space_group_name_H-M   'P 1'
#
loop_
_entity.id
_entity.type
_entity.pdbx_description
1 polymer ?
#
loop_
_entity_poly.entity_id
_entity_poly.type
_entity_poly.pdbx_seq_one_letter_code
_entity_poly.pdbx_strand_id
1 'polypeptide(L)' 'ATGLPIIVAVTAIGVREHDLPVGTATALVGAGMLSVLLYPLIALTLRRRSSDGGVRPADPDAVPIEG' A
#
# COMPACT_ATOMS: atom_id res chain seq x y z
N ALA A 1 -0.28 -6.58 2.01
CA ALA A 1 0.81 -6.83 1.04
C ALA A 1 0.67 -8.23 0.43
N THR A 2 -0.39 -8.48 -0.34
CA THR A 2 -0.66 -9.80 -0.96
C THR A 2 -0.22 -9.88 -2.43
N GLY A 3 0.06 -8.74 -3.07
CA GLY A 3 0.49 -8.68 -4.47
C GLY A 3 1.96 -9.04 -4.71
N LEU A 4 2.85 -8.81 -3.74
CA LEU A 4 4.29 -9.07 -3.91
C LEU A 4 4.61 -10.55 -4.23
N PRO A 5 4.04 -11.55 -3.53
CA PRO A 5 4.23 -12.96 -3.88
C PRO A 5 3.81 -13.30 -5.32
N ILE A 6 2.73 -12.69 -5.82
CA ILE A 6 2.27 -12.90 -7.21
C ILE A 6 3.27 -12.28 -8.20
N ILE A 7 3.75 -11.06 -7.95
CA ILE A 7 4.77 -10.41 -8.80
C ILE A 7 6.02 -11.30 -8.89
N VAL A 8 6.51 -11.80 -7.77
CA VAL A 8 7.70 -12.69 -7.72
C VAL A 8 7.44 -14.00 -8.49
N ALA A 9 6.27 -14.62 -8.30
CA ALA A 9 5.92 -15.86 -8.99
C ALA A 9 5.87 -15.68 -10.51
N VAL A 10 5.16 -14.66 -11.00
CA VAL A 10 4.98 -14.42 -12.44
C VAL A 10 6.29 -13.99 -13.10
N THR A 11 7.08 -13.12 -12.45
CA THR A 11 8.38 -12.71 -13.00
C THR A 11 9.37 -13.88 -13.05
N ALA A 12 9.36 -14.78 -12.05
CA ALA A 12 10.17 -16.00 -12.09
C ALA A 12 9.73 -16.96 -13.21
N ILE A 13 8.42 -17.07 -13.48
CA ILE A 13 7.91 -17.82 -14.64
C ILE A 13 8.43 -17.19 -15.94
N GLY A 14 8.25 -15.88 -16.13
CA GLY A 14 8.65 -15.19 -17.36
C GLY A 14 10.15 -15.25 -17.63
N VAL A 15 11.00 -15.22 -16.60
CA VAL A 15 12.45 -15.42 -16.78
C VAL A 15 12.79 -16.84 -17.22
N ARG A 16 12.12 -17.86 -16.68
CA ARG A 16 12.35 -19.26 -17.05
C ARG A 16 11.88 -19.58 -18.46
N GLU A 17 10.78 -18.99 -18.90
CA GLU A 17 10.25 -19.16 -20.26
C GLU A 17 10.97 -18.29 -21.30
N HIS A 18 11.96 -17.50 -20.89
CA HIS A 18 12.65 -16.51 -21.72
C HIS A 18 11.76 -15.38 -22.26
N ASP A 19 10.52 -15.26 -21.78
CA ASP A 19 9.59 -14.16 -22.08
C ASP A 19 10.00 -12.83 -21.44
N LEU A 20 10.72 -12.88 -20.31
CA LEU A 20 11.11 -11.71 -19.54
C LEU A 20 12.62 -11.64 -19.31
N PRO A 21 13.30 -10.54 -19.70
CA PRO A 21 14.69 -10.31 -19.32
C PRO A 21 14.84 -10.21 -17.79
N VAL A 22 15.95 -10.74 -17.27
CA VAL A 22 16.27 -10.70 -15.82
C VAL A 22 16.26 -9.26 -15.29
N GLY A 23 16.76 -8.30 -16.05
CA GLY A 23 16.74 -6.88 -15.68
C GLY A 23 15.31 -6.38 -15.40
N THR A 24 14.37 -6.66 -16.30
CA THR A 24 12.96 -6.30 -16.14
C THR A 24 12.33 -7.00 -14.94
N ALA A 25 12.60 -8.29 -14.74
CA ALA A 25 12.11 -9.03 -13.59
C ALA A 25 12.53 -8.38 -12.26
N THR A 26 13.82 -8.07 -12.13
CA THR A 26 14.37 -7.45 -10.91
C THR A 26 13.80 -6.06 -10.65
N ALA A 27 13.58 -5.25 -11.70
CA ALA A 27 12.95 -3.94 -11.59
C ALA A 27 11.51 -4.04 -11.07
N LEU A 28 10.71 -4.98 -11.59
CA LEU A 28 9.33 -5.19 -11.17
C LEU A 28 9.23 -5.67 -9.71
N VAL A 29 10.07 -6.61 -9.31
CA VAL A 29 10.13 -7.11 -7.93
C VAL A 29 10.54 -5.98 -6.98
N GLY A 30 11.59 -5.23 -7.33
CA GLY A 30 12.06 -4.08 -6.55
C GLY A 30 10.97 -3.01 -6.41
N ALA A 31 10.27 -2.67 -7.49
CA ALA A 31 9.15 -1.73 -7.45
C ALA A 31 8.01 -2.22 -6.54
N GLY A 32 7.69 -3.52 -6.56
CA GLY A 32 6.71 -4.13 -5.67
C GLY A 32 7.11 -4.03 -4.20
N MET A 33 8.36 -4.35 -3.88
CA MET A 33 8.90 -4.23 -2.50
C MET A 33 8.89 -2.78 -2.02
N LEU A 34 9.33 -1.84 -2.85
CA LEU A 34 9.31 -0.41 -2.54
C LEU A 34 7.89 0.09 -2.29
N SER A 35 6.92 -0.29 -3.14
CA SER A 35 5.52 0.12 -2.96
C SER A 35 4.93 -0.38 -1.64
N VAL A 36 5.24 -1.62 -1.26
CA VAL A 36 4.82 -2.21 0.01
C VAL A 36 5.35 -1.42 1.21
N LEU A 37 6.52 -0.79 1.11
CA LEU A 37 7.07 0.06 2.16
C LEU A 37 6.57 1.50 2.07
N LEU A 38 6.64 2.10 0.90
CA LEU A 38 6.33 3.51 0.68
C LEU A 38 4.88 3.82 0.99
N TYR A 39 3.93 2.99 0.56
CA TYR A 39 2.51 3.28 0.78
C TYR A 39 2.13 3.34 2.27
N PRO A 40 2.50 2.37 3.13
CA PRO A 40 2.31 2.50 4.56
C PRO A 40 3.03 3.71 5.16
N LEU A 41 4.30 3.95 4.82
CA LEU A 41 5.04 5.09 5.38
C LEU A 41 4.37 6.44 5.04
N ILE A 42 3.93 6.58 3.79
CA ILE A 42 3.17 7.74 3.33
C ILE A 42 1.86 7.82 4.11
N ALA A 43 1.08 6.74 4.20
CA ALA A 43 -0.18 6.70 4.93
C ALA A 43 -0.03 7.09 6.42
N LEU A 44 1.00 6.60 7.12
CA LEU A 44 1.29 6.98 8.50
C LEU A 44 1.67 8.47 8.61
N THR A 45 2.46 8.97 7.66
CA THR A 45 2.87 10.39 7.62
C THR A 45 1.66 11.31 7.42
N LEU A 46 0.75 10.96 6.51
CA LEU A 46 -0.50 11.69 6.30
C LEU A 46 -1.41 11.61 7.52
N ARG A 47 -1.55 10.42 8.13
CA ARG A 47 -2.36 10.24 9.34
C ARG A 47 -1.88 11.13 10.49
N ARG A 48 -0.56 11.23 10.69
CA ARG A 48 0.03 12.12 11.70
C ARG A 48 -0.34 13.59 11.45
N ARG A 49 -0.31 14.04 10.20
CA ARG A 49 -0.71 15.40 9.82
C ARG A 49 -2.21 15.66 9.97
N SER A 50 -3.06 14.66 9.75
CA SER A 50 -4.51 14.79 9.95
C SER A 50 -4.91 14.79 11.43
N SER A 51 -4.15 14.12 12.30
CA SER A 51 -4.37 14.19 13.75
C SER A 51 -4.11 15.57 14.36
N ASP A 52 -3.35 16.43 13.68
CA ASP A 52 -3.11 17.83 14.09
C ASP A 52 -4.23 18.81 13.68
N GLY A 53 -5.29 18.39 12.97
CA GLY A 53 -6.31 19.36 12.53
C GLY A 53 -7.57 18.86 11.82
N GLY A 54 -7.93 17.60 11.91
CA GLY A 54 -9.22 17.12 11.43
C GLY A 54 -10.31 17.31 12.48
N VAL A 55 -10.98 18.47 12.53
CA VAL A 55 -12.26 18.59 13.24
C VAL A 55 -13.21 17.58 12.57
N ARG A 56 -13.48 16.46 13.23
CA ARG A 56 -14.58 15.58 12.86
C ARG A 56 -15.83 16.48 12.85
N PRO A 57 -16.56 16.60 11.72
CA PRO A 57 -17.83 17.31 11.73
C PRO A 57 -18.66 16.72 12.88
N ALA A 58 -19.19 17.58 13.75
CA ALA A 58 -20.06 17.14 14.83
C ALA A 58 -21.17 16.29 14.21
N ASP A 59 -21.36 15.08 14.72
CA ASP A 59 -22.41 14.18 14.25
C ASP A 59 -23.76 14.84 14.55
N PRO A 60 -24.50 15.31 13.53
CA PRO A 60 -25.75 16.04 13.77
C PRO A 60 -26.84 15.13 14.34
N ASP A 61 -26.68 13.81 14.23
CA ASP A 61 -27.62 12.80 14.70
C ASP A 61 -27.22 12.23 16.08
N ALA A 62 -26.28 12.86 16.78
CA ALA A 62 -25.92 12.49 18.15
C ALA A 62 -27.09 12.77 19.11
N VAL A 63 -27.94 11.76 19.32
CA VAL A 63 -29.02 11.81 20.31
C VAL A 63 -28.44 11.59 21.72
N PRO A 64 -28.65 12.52 22.66
CA PRO A 64 -28.28 12.30 24.06
C PRO A 64 -29.11 11.15 24.63
N ILE A 65 -28.43 10.09 25.08
CA ILE A 65 -29.05 9.07 25.94
C ILE A 65 -29.02 9.59 27.38
N GLU A 66 -30.00 10.44 27.72
CA GLU A 66 -30.30 10.76 29.11
C GLU A 66 -30.81 9.49 29.81
N GLY A 67 -30.19 9.16 30.94
CA GLY A 67 -30.59 8.09 31.85
C GLY A 67 -31.15 8.64 33.15
#